data_AF-D7FSB3-F1
#
_entry.id   AF-D7FSB3-F1
#
_cell.length_a   1.000
_cell.length_b   1.000
_cell.length_c   1.000
_cell.angle_alpha   90.00
_cell.angle_beta   90.00
_cell.angle_gamma   90.00
#
_symmetry.space_group_name_H-M   'P 1'
#
loop_
_entity.id
_entity.type
_entity.pdbx_description
1 polymer ?
#
loop_
_entity_poly.entity_id
_entity_poly.type
_entity_poly.pdbx_seq_one_letter_code
_entity_poly.pdbx_strand_id
1 'polypeptide(L)'
;MWQDPPGWERHASQRGGGALFLHNPTTGESEWFTGWVQKTSKWYGRKYWFQPTTGRAEWDLPPSAAASNSGSASSAAAAASSGGQQQQSPFVQQQSSDVPAPSGDKVKSWKEKILAAKAKANAAASTEASPPPPPPPPPPPRAGAAADGDGDSSGDDMEVDADIAGGVELLSPSDIAPAADMLLEDVPSVSLRREELRKDCLQRFADVNEEYGKMIGYSKTCRSCREDGMVVGLSGMFGRFLWVQHMRQTMALASGESTRTSKLPPDPVFPSLENEIDDKLVKELVEGKRSQSQAKRVLQELSSVCRAASVELEVMLQAELPGLQSHVVVLEEEVPTPKGDMGWRPVTGKGARVPGPNPNSSYRLRYVPASAGQTSGRREASFAITGAHLHKTWSAYCRCVGGDSPVWDRNFLRRLFCVLSRYETLSATSDGYQMAFPASGFRLLRHLVSVDCECFASPLNCTLSRFCSVAYDTDKFFGSEGNFFQSEYQQGSFEANPPFVEEVMERMVDHMHHLLRRATGPMSFAVIVPGWDDDGCVSYQNMKNSRFARPHPGFYLTLQKGMHNYRPGMQHRQDVEEKPSNCNTFLFILQNDWGADAWPVSTTSLGQLQAELESEARMLAARNC
;
A
#
# COMPACT_ATOMS: atom_id res chain seq x y z
N MET A 1 16.06 -32.08 27.81
CA MET A 1 14.88 -32.82 27.31
C MET A 1 14.22 -33.44 28.53
N TRP A 2 13.06 -32.93 28.96
CA TRP A 2 12.34 -33.43 30.13
C TRP A 2 11.53 -34.68 29.72
N GLN A 3 11.51 -35.72 30.56
CA GLN A 3 10.72 -36.94 30.33
C GLN A 3 9.50 -36.92 31.25
N ASP A 4 8.33 -37.30 30.73
CA ASP A 4 7.11 -37.35 31.54
C ASP A 4 7.25 -38.41 32.65
N PRO A 5 6.63 -38.20 33.83
CA PRO A 5 6.61 -39.22 34.87
C PRO A 5 5.96 -40.52 34.35
N PRO A 6 6.53 -41.71 34.65
CA PRO A 6 5.99 -42.98 34.18
C PRO A 6 4.52 -43.16 34.60
N GLY A 7 3.66 -43.47 33.64
CA GLY A 7 2.23 -43.73 33.89
C GLY A 7 1.32 -42.49 33.86
N TRP A 8 1.83 -41.31 33.51
CA TRP A 8 1.03 -40.10 33.32
C TRP A 8 0.73 -39.84 31.83
N GLU A 9 -0.50 -39.43 31.54
CA GLU A 9 -1.02 -39.15 30.19
C GLU A 9 -1.17 -37.65 29.95
N ARG A 10 -1.01 -37.20 28.69
CA ARG A 10 -1.09 -35.78 28.30
C ARG A 10 -2.47 -35.42 27.77
N HIS A 11 -3.07 -34.35 28.30
CA HIS A 11 -4.37 -33.87 27.86
C HIS A 11 -4.39 -32.35 27.67
N ALA A 12 -5.14 -31.88 26.66
CA ALA A 12 -5.45 -30.46 26.48
C ALA A 12 -6.91 -30.22 26.87
N SER A 13 -7.14 -29.22 27.72
CA SER A 13 -8.47 -28.90 28.22
C SER A 13 -9.35 -28.28 27.14
N GLN A 14 -10.47 -28.94 26.84
CA GLN A 14 -11.48 -28.40 25.91
C GLN A 14 -12.26 -27.21 26.48
N ARG A 15 -12.39 -27.12 27.82
CA ARG A 15 -13.06 -25.99 28.49
C ARG A 15 -12.10 -24.84 28.85
N GLY A 16 -10.81 -25.12 28.97
CA GLY A 16 -9.76 -24.16 29.34
C GLY A 16 -9.01 -23.54 28.15
N GLY A 17 -9.62 -23.48 26.97
CA GLY A 17 -9.00 -22.86 25.80
C GLY A 17 -7.72 -23.53 25.29
N GLY A 18 -7.56 -24.85 25.51
CA GLY A 18 -6.37 -25.60 25.09
C GLY A 18 -5.21 -25.61 26.09
N ALA A 19 -5.46 -25.24 27.35
CA ALA A 19 -4.49 -25.37 28.45
C ALA A 19 -4.08 -26.84 28.67
N LEU A 20 -2.78 -27.06 28.85
CA LEU A 20 -2.18 -28.39 28.97
C LEU A 20 -2.18 -28.88 30.43
N PHE A 21 -2.46 -30.16 30.61
CA PHE A 21 -2.23 -30.86 31.87
C PHE A 21 -1.76 -32.31 31.65
N LEU A 22 -0.98 -32.83 32.59
CA LEU A 22 -0.73 -34.26 32.75
C LEU A 22 -1.81 -34.83 33.67
N HIS A 23 -2.29 -36.03 33.38
CA HIS A 23 -3.26 -36.76 34.20
C HIS A 23 -2.74 -38.17 34.48
N ASN A 24 -2.79 -38.59 35.74
CA ASN A 24 -2.50 -39.97 36.10
C ASN A 24 -3.80 -40.77 36.11
N PRO A 25 -4.06 -41.66 35.14
CA PRO A 25 -5.29 -42.44 35.10
C PRO A 25 -5.42 -43.44 36.26
N THR A 26 -4.34 -43.76 36.97
CA THR A 26 -4.35 -44.68 38.11
C THR A 26 -4.66 -43.96 39.42
N THR A 27 -4.14 -42.75 39.63
CA THR A 27 -4.36 -41.97 40.88
C THR A 27 -5.43 -40.88 40.75
N GLY A 28 -5.83 -40.52 39.52
CA GLY A 28 -6.77 -39.43 39.22
C GLY A 28 -6.18 -38.03 39.35
N GLU A 29 -4.88 -37.91 39.64
CA GLU A 29 -4.21 -36.63 39.82
C GLU A 29 -4.00 -35.91 38.49
N SER A 30 -4.00 -34.57 38.51
CA SER A 30 -3.72 -33.75 37.33
C SER A 30 -2.76 -32.60 37.65
N GLU A 31 -1.74 -32.42 36.84
CA GLU A 31 -0.77 -31.32 36.94
C GLU A 31 -0.89 -30.39 35.73
N TRP A 32 -1.16 -29.11 35.96
CA TRP A 32 -1.38 -28.13 34.89
C TRP A 32 -0.13 -27.32 34.59
N PHE A 33 0.16 -27.14 33.31
CA PHE A 33 1.25 -26.28 32.86
C PHE A 33 0.77 -24.83 32.88
N THR A 34 1.28 -24.04 33.80
CA THR A 34 0.88 -22.65 33.96
C THR A 34 1.34 -21.82 32.75
N GLY A 35 0.37 -21.20 32.06
CA GLY A 35 0.62 -20.18 31.04
C GLY A 35 0.86 -20.67 29.61
N TRP A 36 0.90 -21.98 29.33
CA TRP A 36 1.10 -22.49 27.97
C TRP A 36 -0.18 -23.09 27.37
N VAL A 37 -0.45 -22.74 26.11
CA VAL A 37 -1.60 -23.26 25.34
C VAL A 37 -1.13 -23.93 24.05
N GLN A 38 -1.79 -25.02 23.66
CA GLN A 38 -1.51 -25.69 22.39
C GLN A 38 -2.22 -24.97 21.24
N LYS A 39 -1.48 -24.60 20.20
CA LYS A 39 -2.02 -24.04 18.95
C LYS A 39 -1.62 -24.91 17.76
N THR A 40 -2.37 -24.82 16.66
CA THR A 40 -2.01 -25.46 15.40
C THR A 40 -1.47 -24.40 14.44
N SER A 41 -0.27 -24.60 13.90
CA SER A 41 0.29 -23.71 12.90
C SER A 41 -0.41 -23.91 11.56
N LYS A 42 -0.94 -22.83 10.99
CA LYS A 42 -1.53 -22.85 9.64
C LYS A 42 -0.48 -23.11 8.54
N TRP A 43 0.77 -22.72 8.78
CA TRP A 43 1.87 -22.78 7.81
C TRP A 43 2.53 -24.17 7.75
N TYR A 44 2.66 -24.84 8.90
CA TYR A 44 3.36 -26.13 8.99
C TYR A 44 2.42 -27.32 9.25
N GLY A 45 1.11 -27.07 9.39
CA GLY A 45 0.12 -28.11 9.68
C GLY A 45 0.31 -28.86 11.00
N ARG A 46 1.26 -28.43 11.86
CA ARG A 46 1.63 -29.10 13.11
C ARG A 46 1.35 -28.23 14.34
N LYS A 47 1.19 -28.89 15.48
CA LYS A 47 0.93 -28.22 16.76
C LYS A 47 2.19 -27.59 17.35
N TYR A 48 2.03 -26.49 18.07
CA TYR A 48 3.08 -25.79 18.80
C TYR A 48 2.53 -25.22 20.11
N TRP A 49 3.41 -24.87 21.02
CA TRP A 49 3.08 -24.31 22.34
C TRP A 49 3.28 -22.80 22.30
N PHE A 50 2.30 -22.08 22.82
CA PHE A 50 2.33 -20.62 22.88
C PHE A 50 2.08 -20.15 24.31
N GLN A 51 2.92 -19.24 24.80
CA GLN A 51 2.75 -18.60 26.10
C GLN A 51 2.18 -17.19 25.91
N PRO A 52 0.88 -16.95 26.16
CA PRO A 52 0.24 -15.66 25.83
C PRO A 52 0.81 -14.46 26.60
N THR A 53 1.39 -14.69 27.77
CA THR A 53 1.93 -13.61 28.62
C THR A 53 3.30 -13.10 28.14
N THR A 54 4.10 -13.96 27.52
CA THR A 54 5.47 -13.63 27.07
C THR A 54 5.59 -13.58 25.54
N GLY A 55 4.56 -14.04 24.81
CA GLY A 55 4.56 -14.16 23.35
C GLY A 55 5.44 -15.29 22.82
N ARG A 56 6.04 -16.10 23.70
CA ARG A 56 6.96 -17.19 23.31
C ARG A 56 6.21 -18.31 22.60
N ALA A 57 6.81 -18.84 21.54
CA ALA A 57 6.32 -20.00 20.81
C ALA A 57 7.41 -21.06 20.73
N GLU A 58 7.10 -22.27 21.18
CA GLU A 58 8.03 -23.41 21.15
C GLU A 58 7.36 -24.57 20.43
N TRP A 59 8.10 -25.22 19.54
CA TRP A 59 7.60 -26.42 18.86
C TRP A 59 7.62 -27.64 19.77
N ASP A 60 8.59 -27.68 20.68
CA ASP A 60 8.75 -28.72 21.68
C ASP A 60 8.08 -28.31 23.00
N LEU A 61 7.81 -29.28 23.85
CA LEU A 61 7.10 -29.05 25.12
C LEU A 61 7.95 -28.15 26.05
N PRO A 62 7.43 -27.00 26.50
CA PRO A 62 8.15 -26.13 27.40
C PRO A 62 8.21 -26.77 28.81
N PRO A 63 9.30 -26.55 29.57
CA PRO A 63 9.48 -27.16 30.89
C PRO A 63 8.41 -26.69 31.89
N SER A 64 7.91 -27.61 32.72
CA SER A 64 7.00 -27.26 33.82
C SER A 64 7.72 -26.31 34.79
N ALA A 65 7.14 -25.14 35.05
CA ALA A 65 7.62 -24.23 36.08
C ALA A 65 7.27 -24.81 37.45
N ALA A 66 8.12 -25.71 37.96
CA ALA A 66 8.02 -26.18 39.33
C ALA A 66 8.13 -24.98 40.30
N ALA A 67 7.15 -24.87 41.19
CA ALA A 67 7.07 -23.83 42.20
C ALA A 67 8.41 -23.60 42.92
N SER A 68 8.90 -22.36 42.89
CA SER A 68 10.02 -21.94 43.72
C SER A 68 9.61 -21.98 45.20
N ASN A 69 10.08 -23.01 45.91
CA ASN A 69 10.16 -23.01 47.36
C ASN A 69 11.23 -22.02 47.83
N SER A 70 10.83 -20.99 48.58
CA SER A 70 11.66 -20.37 49.61
C SER A 70 10.90 -20.49 50.93
N GLY A 71 11.39 -21.33 51.83
CA GLY A 71 10.69 -21.68 53.06
C GLY A 71 10.72 -20.61 54.15
N SER A 72 9.67 -20.60 54.97
CA SER A 72 9.79 -20.37 56.40
C SER A 72 8.65 -21.06 57.17
N ALA A 73 9.07 -22.05 57.95
CA ALA A 73 8.55 -22.61 59.20
C ALA A 73 7.05 -22.60 59.57
N SER A 74 6.65 -23.81 60.02
CA SER A 74 5.83 -24.15 61.19
C SER A 74 4.29 -24.08 61.11
N SER A 75 3.72 -25.30 61.03
CA SER A 75 2.64 -25.87 61.87
C SER A 75 1.36 -25.05 62.11
N ALA A 76 0.23 -25.56 61.62
CA ALA A 76 -0.65 -26.44 62.41
C ALA A 76 -1.94 -26.77 61.63
N ALA A 77 -2.35 -28.03 61.73
CA ALA A 77 -3.56 -28.60 61.18
C ALA A 77 -4.82 -28.10 61.90
N ALA A 78 -5.97 -28.10 61.20
CA ALA A 78 -7.08 -29.01 61.52
C ALA A 78 -8.22 -28.84 60.50
N ALA A 79 -8.65 -29.98 59.96
CA ALA A 79 -9.82 -30.16 59.14
C ALA A 79 -11.11 -30.27 59.99
N ALA A 80 -12.24 -29.88 59.39
CA ALA A 80 -13.60 -30.45 59.58
C ALA A 80 -14.57 -29.59 58.74
N SER A 81 -14.97 -30.03 57.55
CA SER A 81 -16.11 -30.93 57.26
C SER A 81 -17.50 -30.29 57.39
N SER A 82 -18.28 -30.50 56.33
CA SER A 82 -19.73 -30.74 56.26
C SER A 82 -20.72 -29.59 56.51
N GLY A 83 -21.55 -29.34 55.47
CA GLY A 83 -22.97 -29.72 55.55
C GLY A 83 -24.02 -28.60 55.54
N GLY A 84 -25.07 -28.80 54.74
CA GLY A 84 -26.43 -28.28 54.96
C GLY A 84 -26.73 -26.93 54.29
N GLN A 85 -27.48 -26.89 53.19
CA GLN A 85 -28.96 -26.86 53.09
C GLN A 85 -29.61 -25.47 53.28
N GLN A 86 -30.27 -25.04 52.19
CA GLN A 86 -31.59 -24.41 52.09
C GLN A 86 -32.06 -23.40 53.17
N GLN A 87 -32.45 -22.20 52.71
CA GLN A 87 -33.83 -21.66 52.80
C GLN A 87 -33.82 -20.22 52.23
N GLN A 88 -34.53 -19.99 51.12
CA GLN A 88 -35.91 -19.46 51.03
C GLN A 88 -36.02 -17.92 51.09
N SER A 89 -36.73 -17.43 50.07
CA SER A 89 -37.15 -16.07 49.70
C SER A 89 -38.09 -15.43 50.75
N PRO A 90 -38.53 -14.14 50.66
CA PRO A 90 -39.43 -13.69 49.59
C PRO A 90 -39.32 -12.22 49.09
N PHE A 91 -39.61 -12.06 47.80
CA PHE A 91 -40.56 -11.14 47.14
C PHE A 91 -41.04 -9.86 47.85
N VAL A 92 -41.00 -8.69 47.16
CA VAL A 92 -42.15 -7.78 46.82
C VAL A 92 -41.75 -6.82 45.66
N GLN A 93 -42.70 -6.57 44.77
CA GLN A 93 -42.68 -5.70 43.57
C GLN A 93 -42.81 -4.19 43.90
N GLN A 94 -42.22 -3.30 43.09
CA GLN A 94 -42.94 -2.33 42.21
C GLN A 94 -42.04 -1.18 41.67
N GLN A 95 -42.16 -0.99 40.34
CA GLN A 95 -42.26 0.26 39.56
C GLN A 95 -41.12 1.32 39.45
N SER A 96 -40.70 1.45 38.18
CA SER A 96 -40.49 2.65 37.34
C SER A 96 -39.32 3.64 37.55
N SER A 97 -38.80 4.02 36.37
CA SER A 97 -38.09 5.25 35.95
C SER A 97 -36.58 5.43 36.25
N ASP A 98 -35.90 5.71 35.14
CA ASP A 98 -34.67 6.51 34.95
C ASP A 98 -33.31 5.96 35.41
N VAL A 99 -32.48 5.63 34.41
CA VAL A 99 -31.05 5.36 34.54
C VAL A 99 -30.26 6.64 34.24
N PRO A 100 -29.51 7.23 35.19
CA PRO A 100 -28.46 8.19 34.89
C PRO A 100 -27.13 7.48 34.61
N ALA A 101 -26.35 8.04 33.68
CA ALA A 101 -25.01 7.59 33.30
C ALA A 101 -24.01 7.61 34.49
N PRO A 102 -23.02 6.70 34.54
CA PRO A 102 -22.04 6.68 35.63
C PRO A 102 -20.99 7.80 35.49
N SER A 103 -20.69 8.42 36.64
CA SER A 103 -19.76 9.54 36.85
C SER A 103 -18.27 9.16 36.75
N GLY A 104 -17.46 10.15 36.38
CA GLY A 104 -16.06 10.06 35.93
C GLY A 104 -14.97 9.75 36.96
N ASP A 105 -15.30 9.29 38.17
CA ASP A 105 -14.29 9.08 39.23
C ASP A 105 -13.66 7.68 39.25
N LYS A 106 -14.27 6.68 38.60
CA LYS A 106 -13.70 5.31 38.56
C LYS A 106 -12.57 5.12 37.53
N VAL A 107 -12.43 6.03 36.55
CA VAL A 107 -11.41 5.93 35.50
C VAL A 107 -10.03 6.47 35.97
N LYS A 108 -10.01 7.41 36.92
CA LYS A 108 -8.75 7.96 37.47
C LYS A 108 -8.02 6.95 38.37
N SER A 109 -8.74 6.19 39.20
CA SER A 109 -8.18 5.17 40.09
C SER A 109 -7.45 4.02 39.36
N TRP A 110 -7.86 3.71 38.13
CA TRP A 110 -7.26 2.63 37.34
C TRP A 110 -5.92 3.02 36.69
N LYS A 111 -5.80 4.27 36.22
CA LYS A 111 -4.57 4.79 35.60
C LYS A 111 -3.43 4.94 36.61
N GLU A 112 -3.72 5.36 37.84
CA GLU A 112 -2.72 5.50 38.90
C GLU A 112 -2.15 4.15 39.36
N LYS A 113 -2.99 3.09 39.40
CA LYS A 113 -2.56 1.72 39.72
C LYS A 113 -1.63 1.13 38.66
N ILE A 114 -1.85 1.45 37.38
CA ILE A 114 -0.96 1.01 36.28
C ILE A 114 0.38 1.75 36.34
N LEU A 115 0.39 3.05 36.64
CA LEU A 115 1.63 3.81 36.77
C LEU A 115 2.49 3.32 37.94
N ALA A 116 1.86 3.01 39.09
CA ALA A 116 2.56 2.46 40.26
C ALA A 116 3.16 1.07 39.99
N ALA A 117 2.47 0.23 39.21
CA ALA A 117 2.98 -1.09 38.79
C ALA A 117 4.18 -0.98 37.83
N LYS A 118 4.15 0.00 36.90
CA LYS A 118 5.26 0.27 35.97
C LYS A 118 6.51 0.81 36.66
N ALA A 119 6.35 1.67 37.68
CA ALA A 119 7.47 2.19 38.46
C ALA A 119 8.17 1.08 39.28
N LYS A 120 7.41 0.12 39.80
CA LYS A 120 7.95 -1.00 40.58
C LYS A 120 8.69 -2.04 39.72
N ALA A 121 8.29 -2.20 38.45
CA ALA A 121 8.99 -3.07 37.50
C ALA A 121 10.33 -2.48 37.03
N ASN A 122 10.41 -1.15 36.84
CA ASN A 122 11.66 -0.49 36.42
C ASN A 122 12.72 -0.41 37.54
N ALA A 123 12.32 -0.45 38.81
CA ALA A 123 13.27 -0.46 39.93
C ALA A 123 13.94 -1.84 40.16
N ALA A 124 13.36 -2.93 39.62
CA ALA A 124 13.88 -4.28 39.78
C ALA A 124 14.89 -4.71 38.68
N ALA A 125 15.08 -3.89 37.64
CA ALA A 125 15.95 -4.19 36.50
C ALA A 125 17.38 -3.60 36.62
N SER A 126 17.71 -2.99 37.76
CA SER A 126 18.96 -2.24 37.96
C SER A 126 19.90 -2.91 38.98
N THR A 127 20.12 -4.22 38.88
CA THR A 127 21.23 -4.91 39.57
C THR A 127 21.53 -6.25 38.89
N GLU A 128 22.20 -6.26 37.73
CA GLU A 128 22.93 -7.44 37.25
C GLU A 128 24.24 -7.01 36.56
N ALA A 129 25.30 -7.78 36.84
CA ALA A 129 26.70 -7.48 36.57
C ALA A 129 27.10 -7.66 35.09
N SER A 130 28.13 -6.92 34.66
CA SER A 130 28.66 -6.94 33.29
C SER A 130 29.16 -8.32 32.83
N PRO A 131 28.90 -8.72 31.57
CA PRO A 131 29.49 -9.92 30.99
C PRO A 131 30.96 -9.71 30.59
N PRO A 132 31.81 -10.76 30.61
CA PRO A 132 33.22 -10.65 30.23
C PRO A 132 33.39 -10.46 28.71
N PRO A 133 34.51 -9.84 28.26
CA PRO A 133 34.75 -9.56 26.85
C PRO A 133 35.03 -10.84 26.04
N PRO A 134 34.69 -10.85 24.73
CA PRO A 134 34.93 -11.99 23.84
C PRO A 134 36.42 -12.13 23.47
N PRO A 135 36.89 -13.36 23.14
CA PRO A 135 38.28 -13.60 22.74
C PRO A 135 38.61 -13.02 21.35
N PRO A 136 39.90 -12.69 21.08
CA PRO A 136 40.33 -12.06 19.83
C PRO A 136 40.25 -13.00 18.62
N PRO A 137 40.02 -12.48 17.40
CA PRO A 137 39.92 -13.26 16.17
C PRO A 137 41.29 -13.77 15.68
N PRO A 138 41.34 -14.90 14.94
CA PRO A 138 42.57 -15.45 14.36
C PRO A 138 43.10 -14.59 13.19
N PRO A 139 44.42 -14.62 12.92
CA PRO A 139 45.06 -13.78 11.93
C PRO A 139 44.69 -14.17 10.47
N PRO A 140 44.72 -13.21 9.54
CA PRO A 140 44.36 -13.44 8.13
C PRO A 140 45.41 -14.28 7.39
N PRO A 141 45.01 -15.08 6.39
CA PRO A 141 45.94 -15.78 5.52
C PRO A 141 46.68 -14.81 4.58
N ARG A 142 47.95 -15.13 4.34
CA ARG A 142 48.95 -14.35 3.59
C ARG A 142 48.56 -14.07 2.13
N ALA A 143 48.88 -12.86 1.69
CA ALA A 143 48.87 -12.39 0.31
C ALA A 143 49.90 -13.14 -0.57
N GLY A 144 49.50 -13.46 -1.80
CA GLY A 144 50.35 -13.97 -2.86
C GLY A 144 50.33 -13.04 -4.08
N ALA A 145 51.46 -12.34 -4.25
CA ALA A 145 52.13 -11.81 -5.44
C ALA A 145 51.35 -11.33 -6.70
N ALA A 146 51.73 -10.10 -7.06
CA ALA A 146 51.56 -9.37 -8.30
C ALA A 146 52.14 -10.05 -9.56
N ALA A 147 51.68 -9.57 -10.72
CA ALA A 147 52.49 -9.45 -11.93
C ALA A 147 52.13 -8.13 -12.64
N ASP A 148 53.19 -7.43 -13.03
CA ASP A 148 53.28 -6.05 -13.51
C ASP A 148 52.90 -5.86 -14.99
N GLY A 149 52.75 -4.59 -15.40
CA GLY A 149 52.69 -4.17 -16.80
C GLY A 149 52.47 -2.67 -16.98
N ASP A 150 53.58 -1.93 -17.08
CA ASP A 150 53.77 -0.47 -17.19
C ASP A 150 53.22 0.23 -18.45
N GLY A 151 53.12 1.57 -18.35
CA GLY A 151 53.36 2.55 -19.43
C GLY A 151 52.12 3.38 -19.82
N ASP A 152 51.93 4.68 -19.54
CA ASP A 152 52.70 5.93 -19.68
C ASP A 152 51.91 6.92 -20.60
N SER A 153 51.95 8.19 -20.20
CA SER A 153 51.82 9.48 -20.91
C SER A 153 50.63 9.91 -21.81
N SER A 154 50.21 11.17 -21.58
CA SER A 154 49.59 12.20 -22.48
C SER A 154 48.24 11.87 -23.14
N GLY A 155 47.19 12.70 -23.10
CA GLY A 155 47.17 14.13 -23.38
C GLY A 155 47.10 14.35 -24.89
N ASP A 156 45.89 14.37 -25.48
CA ASP A 156 45.50 15.25 -26.59
C ASP A 156 44.10 14.93 -27.14
N ASP A 157 43.44 16.00 -27.56
CA ASP A 157 42.17 16.07 -28.26
C ASP A 157 42.17 15.26 -29.56
N MET A 158 41.04 14.60 -29.90
CA MET A 158 40.75 14.33 -31.31
C MET A 158 39.26 14.10 -31.60
N GLU A 159 38.82 14.82 -32.63
CA GLU A 159 37.59 14.66 -33.40
C GLU A 159 37.36 13.19 -33.81
N VAL A 160 36.09 12.80 -33.95
CA VAL A 160 35.72 11.54 -34.60
C VAL A 160 34.77 11.81 -35.74
N ASP A 161 35.31 11.57 -36.93
CA ASP A 161 34.63 11.59 -38.23
C ASP A 161 33.59 10.47 -38.39
N ALA A 162 32.75 10.71 -39.38
CA ALA A 162 31.60 9.93 -39.82
C ALA A 162 31.93 8.58 -40.51
N ASP A 163 30.84 7.85 -40.74
CA ASP A 163 30.60 6.78 -41.73
C ASP A 163 30.74 5.32 -41.28
N ILE A 164 29.58 4.72 -40.96
CA ILE A 164 29.15 3.46 -41.61
C ILE A 164 27.67 3.57 -41.97
N ALA A 165 27.39 3.77 -43.27
CA ALA A 165 26.09 3.62 -43.88
C ALA A 165 25.75 2.13 -44.08
N GLY A 166 24.60 1.70 -43.57
CA GLY A 166 23.96 0.42 -43.88
C GLY A 166 22.45 0.64 -43.97
N GLY A 167 21.91 0.59 -45.20
CA GLY A 167 20.52 0.90 -45.50
C GLY A 167 19.52 -0.07 -44.87
N VAL A 168 18.44 0.50 -44.33
CA VAL A 168 17.20 -0.21 -44.01
C VAL A 168 16.11 0.42 -44.86
N GLU A 169 15.51 -0.37 -45.74
CA GLU A 169 14.34 0.03 -46.55
C GLU A 169 13.20 0.49 -45.62
N LEU A 170 12.81 1.75 -45.78
CA LEU A 170 11.60 2.33 -45.18
C LEU A 170 10.37 1.72 -45.85
N LEU A 171 9.68 0.82 -45.14
CA LEU A 171 8.34 0.38 -45.53
C LEU A 171 7.37 1.57 -45.53
N SER A 172 6.52 1.64 -46.58
CA SER A 172 5.52 2.69 -46.73
C SER A 172 4.44 2.63 -45.63
N PRO A 173 3.89 3.78 -45.17
CA PRO A 173 3.02 3.85 -43.98
C PRO A 173 1.65 3.13 -44.07
N SER A 174 1.32 2.48 -45.17
CA SER A 174 -0.04 2.00 -45.46
C SER A 174 -0.31 0.53 -45.12
N ASP A 175 0.69 -0.26 -44.71
CA ASP A 175 0.51 -1.72 -44.51
C ASP A 175 0.85 -2.23 -43.09
N ILE A 176 0.87 -1.34 -42.09
CA ILE A 176 1.07 -1.75 -40.69
C ILE A 176 -0.29 -2.20 -40.13
N ALA A 177 -0.50 -3.52 -40.02
CA ALA A 177 -1.49 -4.08 -39.11
C ALA A 177 -1.40 -3.34 -37.77
N PRO A 178 -2.50 -2.91 -37.13
CA PRO A 178 -2.43 -2.02 -35.97
C PRO A 178 -1.43 -2.60 -34.97
N ALA A 179 -0.31 -1.89 -34.80
CA ALA A 179 0.81 -2.38 -33.99
C ALA A 179 0.24 -2.79 -32.62
N ALA A 180 0.69 -3.91 -32.07
CA ALA A 180 0.18 -4.45 -30.81
C ALA A 180 0.12 -3.40 -29.68
N ASP A 181 0.94 -2.34 -29.77
CA ASP A 181 0.94 -1.18 -28.90
C ASP A 181 -0.30 -0.27 -28.97
N MET A 182 -0.95 -0.14 -30.13
CA MET A 182 -2.19 0.63 -30.29
C MET A 182 -3.38 -0.01 -29.58
N LEU A 183 -3.37 -1.34 -29.39
CA LEU A 183 -4.41 -2.07 -28.67
C LEU A 183 -4.37 -1.84 -27.15
N LEU A 184 -3.33 -1.16 -26.67
CA LEU A 184 -3.12 -0.80 -25.27
C LEU A 184 -3.25 0.72 -25.02
N GLU A 185 -3.67 1.52 -26.01
CA GLU A 185 -3.92 2.96 -25.80
C GLU A 185 -5.35 3.22 -25.32
N ASP A 186 -5.51 4.10 -24.33
CA ASP A 186 -6.80 4.68 -23.97
C ASP A 186 -7.14 5.86 -24.89
N VAL A 187 -8.42 6.22 -24.96
CA VAL A 187 -8.93 7.27 -25.85
C VAL A 187 -9.76 8.27 -25.04
N PRO A 188 -9.65 9.60 -25.25
CA PRO A 188 -10.32 10.60 -24.41
C PRO A 188 -11.82 10.35 -24.18
N SER A 189 -12.56 10.01 -25.25
CA SER A 189 -13.99 9.70 -25.15
C SER A 189 -14.28 8.48 -24.28
N VAL A 190 -13.47 7.42 -24.39
CA VAL A 190 -13.56 6.19 -23.60
C VAL A 190 -13.15 6.47 -22.16
N SER A 191 -12.10 7.26 -21.93
CA SER A 191 -11.67 7.70 -20.59
C SER A 191 -12.78 8.45 -19.85
N LEU A 192 -13.50 9.35 -20.53
CA LEU A 192 -14.63 10.06 -19.94
C LEU A 192 -15.82 9.14 -19.67
N ARG A 193 -16.15 8.25 -20.62
CA ARG A 193 -17.24 7.29 -20.44
C ARG A 193 -16.98 6.35 -19.26
N ARG A 194 -15.72 5.99 -19.03
CA ARG A 194 -15.29 5.16 -17.90
C ARG A 194 -15.61 5.81 -16.55
N GLU A 195 -15.39 7.11 -16.42
CA GLU A 195 -15.73 7.83 -15.18
C GLU A 195 -17.24 7.90 -14.94
N GLU A 196 -18.03 8.09 -16.00
CA GLU A 196 -19.50 8.05 -15.92
C GLU A 196 -19.98 6.69 -15.45
N LEU A 197 -19.54 5.62 -16.12
CA LEU A 197 -19.90 4.26 -15.75
C LEU A 197 -19.45 3.91 -14.32
N ARG A 198 -18.36 4.50 -13.83
CA ARG A 198 -17.90 4.27 -12.45
C ARG A 198 -18.87 4.89 -11.45
N LYS A 199 -19.33 6.12 -11.71
CA LYS A 199 -20.37 6.77 -10.90
C LYS A 199 -21.67 5.99 -10.95
N ASP A 200 -22.09 5.55 -12.14
CA ASP A 200 -23.31 4.76 -12.33
C ASP A 200 -23.24 3.43 -11.57
N CYS A 201 -22.12 2.71 -11.64
CA CYS A 201 -21.91 1.47 -10.90
C CYS A 201 -21.92 1.70 -9.38
N LEU A 202 -21.28 2.76 -8.88
CA LEU A 202 -21.28 3.09 -7.45
C LEU A 202 -22.68 3.51 -6.98
N GLN A 203 -23.41 4.28 -7.77
CA GLN A 203 -24.78 4.66 -7.46
C GLN A 203 -25.66 3.41 -7.41
N ARG A 204 -25.57 2.53 -8.40
CA ARG A 204 -26.33 1.28 -8.44
C ARG A 204 -25.99 0.37 -7.26
N PHE A 205 -24.73 0.30 -6.86
CA PHE A 205 -24.30 -0.42 -5.65
C PHE A 205 -24.97 0.14 -4.39
N ALA A 206 -25.05 1.46 -4.27
CA ALA A 206 -25.71 2.13 -3.17
C ALA A 206 -27.23 1.87 -3.15
N ASP A 207 -27.90 2.01 -4.30
CA ASP A 207 -29.34 1.81 -4.44
C ASP A 207 -29.74 0.39 -4.01
N VAL A 208 -29.06 -0.62 -4.57
CA VAL A 208 -29.32 -2.04 -4.28
C VAL A 208 -29.07 -2.35 -2.80
N ASN A 209 -28.08 -1.71 -2.19
CA ASN A 209 -27.84 -1.88 -0.77
C ASN A 209 -28.89 -1.16 0.09
N GLU A 210 -29.45 -0.04 -0.37
CA GLU A 210 -30.50 0.72 0.31
C GLU A 210 -31.86 0.02 0.29
N GLU A 211 -32.14 -0.83 -0.71
CA GLU A 211 -33.33 -1.71 -0.73
C GLU A 211 -33.46 -2.57 0.54
N TYR A 212 -32.34 -2.90 1.19
CA TYR A 212 -32.30 -3.65 2.45
C TYR A 212 -32.29 -2.77 3.71
N GLY A 213 -32.56 -1.47 3.56
CA GLY A 213 -32.57 -0.48 4.62
C GLY A 213 -31.19 0.13 4.93
N LYS A 214 -31.08 0.89 6.02
CA LYS A 214 -29.82 1.54 6.41
C LYS A 214 -28.75 0.51 6.79
N MET A 215 -27.48 0.84 6.56
CA MET A 215 -26.36 0.10 7.14
C MET A 215 -26.15 0.55 8.58
N ILE A 216 -26.31 -0.37 9.53
CA ILE A 216 -26.29 -0.08 10.97
C ILE A 216 -25.28 -0.98 11.70
N GLY A 217 -24.02 -0.55 11.70
CA GLY A 217 -22.90 -1.27 12.30
C GLY A 217 -21.81 -0.33 12.84
N TYR A 218 -20.75 -0.91 13.42
CA TYR A 218 -19.64 -0.17 14.02
C TYR A 218 -18.44 0.05 13.08
N SER A 219 -18.44 -0.61 11.91
CA SER A 219 -17.36 -0.46 10.93
C SER A 219 -17.29 0.97 10.38
N LYS A 220 -16.13 1.36 9.85
CA LYS A 220 -15.92 2.68 9.22
C LYS A 220 -16.94 2.94 8.11
N THR A 221 -17.17 1.93 7.27
CA THR A 221 -18.17 1.93 6.20
C THR A 221 -19.58 2.15 6.75
N CYS A 222 -20.00 1.41 7.79
CA CYS A 222 -21.32 1.61 8.41
C CYS A 222 -21.49 3.03 8.99
N ARG A 223 -20.44 3.57 9.60
CA ARG A 223 -20.43 4.93 10.14
C ARG A 223 -20.62 5.97 9.02
N SER A 224 -19.83 5.86 7.96
CA SER A 224 -19.94 6.78 6.82
C SER A 224 -21.26 6.62 6.06
N CYS A 225 -21.79 5.41 5.88
CA CYS A 225 -23.14 5.23 5.31
C CYS A 225 -24.23 5.92 6.14
N ARG A 226 -24.07 5.98 7.46
CA ARG A 226 -25.03 6.63 8.38
C ARG A 226 -24.89 8.15 8.39
N GLU A 227 -23.66 8.66 8.34
CA GLU A 227 -23.34 10.08 8.50
C GLU A 227 -23.35 10.83 7.16
N ASP A 228 -22.81 10.21 6.10
CA ASP A 228 -22.58 10.83 4.80
C ASP A 228 -23.47 10.27 3.67
N GLY A 229 -24.25 9.22 3.97
CA GLY A 229 -25.13 8.54 3.02
C GLY A 229 -24.49 7.33 2.32
N MET A 230 -25.32 6.50 1.67
CA MET A 230 -24.89 5.21 1.12
C MET A 230 -23.79 5.33 0.05
N VAL A 231 -23.91 6.27 -0.89
CA VAL A 231 -22.95 6.44 -1.98
C VAL A 231 -21.54 6.75 -1.45
N VAL A 232 -21.45 7.72 -0.51
CA VAL A 232 -20.17 8.10 0.10
C VAL A 232 -19.64 6.97 0.97
N GLY A 233 -20.48 6.40 1.83
CA GLY A 233 -20.06 5.36 2.76
C GLY A 233 -19.58 4.07 2.07
N LEU A 234 -20.16 3.72 0.92
CA LEU A 234 -19.79 2.53 0.16
C LEU A 234 -18.62 2.74 -0.81
N SER A 235 -18.20 3.98 -1.06
CA SER A 235 -17.13 4.30 -2.02
C SER A 235 -15.83 3.52 -1.76
N GLY A 236 -15.40 3.43 -0.49
CA GLY A 236 -14.20 2.69 -0.12
C GLY A 236 -14.35 1.17 -0.29
N MET A 237 -15.55 0.63 -0.05
CA MET A 237 -15.86 -0.77 -0.29
C MET A 237 -15.86 -1.09 -1.79
N PHE A 238 -16.44 -0.19 -2.60
CA PHE A 238 -16.42 -0.30 -4.06
C PHE A 238 -15.01 -0.28 -4.63
N GLY A 239 -14.13 0.60 -4.14
CA GLY A 239 -12.71 0.61 -4.53
C GLY A 239 -12.00 -0.71 -4.21
N ARG A 240 -12.22 -1.29 -3.02
CA ARG A 240 -11.67 -2.61 -2.65
C ARG A 240 -12.22 -3.73 -3.55
N PHE A 241 -13.51 -3.68 -3.90
CA PHE A 241 -14.10 -4.61 -4.85
C PHE A 241 -13.40 -4.56 -6.21
N LEU A 242 -13.24 -3.37 -6.81
CA LEU A 242 -12.56 -3.23 -8.10
C LEU A 242 -11.12 -3.75 -8.03
N TRP A 243 -10.38 -3.42 -6.96
CA TRP A 243 -9.02 -3.90 -6.73
C TRP A 243 -8.92 -5.43 -6.70
N VAL A 244 -9.74 -6.08 -5.86
CA VAL A 244 -9.70 -7.54 -5.69
C VAL A 244 -10.03 -8.24 -7.01
N GLN A 245 -11.03 -7.74 -7.74
CA GLN A 245 -11.41 -8.36 -9.01
C GLN A 245 -10.35 -8.12 -10.09
N HIS A 246 -9.76 -6.93 -10.17
CA HIS A 246 -8.65 -6.65 -11.08
C HIS A 246 -7.43 -7.55 -10.80
N MET A 247 -7.09 -7.78 -9.54
CA MET A 247 -6.03 -8.71 -9.15
C MET A 247 -6.31 -10.14 -9.56
N ARG A 248 -7.53 -10.63 -9.35
CA ARG A 248 -7.93 -11.98 -9.78
C ARG A 248 -7.88 -12.13 -11.28
N GLN A 249 -8.35 -11.12 -12.01
CA GLN A 249 -8.27 -11.10 -13.45
C GLN A 249 -6.84 -11.17 -13.96
N THR A 250 -5.94 -10.44 -13.32
CA THR A 250 -4.51 -10.47 -13.62
C THR A 250 -3.92 -11.86 -13.39
N MET A 251 -4.27 -12.52 -12.28
CA MET A 251 -3.81 -13.88 -11.98
C MET A 251 -4.36 -14.92 -12.97
N ALA A 252 -5.64 -14.85 -13.31
CA ALA A 252 -6.29 -15.78 -14.26
C ALA A 252 -5.70 -15.66 -15.68
N LEU A 253 -5.26 -14.46 -16.07
CA LEU A 253 -4.55 -14.26 -17.33
C LEU A 253 -3.14 -14.87 -17.29
N ALA A 254 -2.44 -14.76 -16.15
CA ALA A 254 -1.11 -15.34 -15.98
C ALA A 254 -1.13 -16.88 -15.91
N SER A 255 -2.21 -17.48 -15.39
CA SER A 255 -2.38 -18.94 -15.33
C SER A 255 -2.85 -19.58 -16.65
N GLY A 256 -3.21 -18.77 -17.65
CA GLY A 256 -3.77 -19.27 -18.91
C GLY A 256 -5.20 -19.82 -18.79
N GLU A 257 -5.87 -19.58 -17.66
CA GLU A 257 -7.23 -20.06 -17.38
C GLU A 257 -8.32 -19.21 -18.07
N SER A 258 -7.94 -18.12 -18.75
CA SER A 258 -8.89 -17.23 -19.41
C SER A 258 -9.31 -17.72 -20.80
N THR A 259 -10.60 -17.99 -20.99
CA THR A 259 -11.23 -18.37 -22.27
C THR A 259 -11.70 -17.15 -23.09
N ARG A 260 -11.10 -15.96 -22.92
CA ARG A 260 -11.56 -14.75 -23.63
C ARG A 260 -11.42 -14.91 -25.14
N THR A 261 -12.51 -14.58 -25.84
CA THR A 261 -12.56 -14.47 -27.30
C THR A 261 -12.05 -13.12 -27.80
N SER A 262 -12.03 -12.10 -26.94
CA SER A 262 -11.57 -10.75 -27.29
C SER A 262 -10.05 -10.68 -27.41
N LYS A 263 -9.59 -9.97 -28.45
CA LYS A 263 -8.17 -9.63 -28.65
C LYS A 263 -7.74 -8.40 -27.83
N LEU A 264 -8.67 -7.66 -27.21
CA LEU A 264 -8.34 -6.49 -26.40
C LEU A 264 -7.97 -6.87 -24.96
N PRO A 265 -7.05 -6.10 -24.33
CA PRO A 265 -6.78 -6.25 -22.92
C PRO A 265 -8.07 -5.99 -22.10
N PRO A 266 -8.13 -6.48 -20.85
CA PRO A 266 -9.17 -6.09 -19.91
C PRO A 266 -9.28 -4.58 -19.76
N ASP A 267 -10.49 -4.09 -19.47
CA ASP A 267 -10.59 -2.71 -19.01
C ASP A 267 -9.79 -2.55 -17.69
N PRO A 268 -8.95 -1.51 -17.59
CA PRO A 268 -8.05 -1.31 -16.45
C PRO A 268 -8.77 -0.87 -15.17
N VAL A 269 -10.06 -0.54 -15.22
CA VAL A 269 -10.87 -0.18 -14.03
C VAL A 269 -11.95 -1.24 -13.77
N PHE A 270 -12.64 -1.70 -14.80
CA PHE A 270 -13.77 -2.62 -14.64
C PHE A 270 -13.40 -4.08 -14.91
N PRO A 271 -13.65 -4.99 -13.94
CA PRO A 271 -13.38 -6.41 -14.14
C PRO A 271 -14.31 -7.03 -15.20
N SER A 272 -13.74 -7.91 -16.03
CA SER A 272 -14.47 -8.55 -17.14
C SER A 272 -14.72 -10.06 -16.96
N LEU A 273 -14.17 -10.71 -15.93
CA LEU A 273 -14.33 -12.15 -15.67
C LEU A 273 -15.55 -12.45 -14.79
N GLU A 274 -16.00 -13.71 -14.76
CA GLU A 274 -16.97 -14.18 -13.78
C GLU A 274 -16.39 -14.06 -12.37
N ASN A 275 -17.02 -13.24 -11.53
CA ASN A 275 -16.47 -12.90 -10.23
C ASN A 275 -16.93 -13.92 -9.18
N GLU A 276 -15.97 -14.59 -8.54
CA GLU A 276 -16.22 -15.15 -7.21
C GLU A 276 -16.51 -14.00 -6.22
N ILE A 277 -17.46 -14.21 -5.33
CA ILE A 277 -17.81 -13.22 -4.32
C ILE A 277 -16.70 -13.21 -3.26
N ASP A 278 -16.15 -12.03 -2.94
CA ASP A 278 -15.14 -11.90 -1.88
C ASP A 278 -15.81 -12.01 -0.49
N ASP A 279 -15.44 -13.06 0.26
CA ASP A 279 -15.93 -13.31 1.61
C ASP A 279 -15.62 -12.16 2.60
N LYS A 280 -14.54 -11.40 2.41
CA LYS A 280 -14.24 -10.22 3.24
C LYS A 280 -15.30 -9.13 3.05
N LEU A 281 -15.69 -8.85 1.80
CA LEU A 281 -16.73 -7.88 1.49
C LEU A 281 -18.11 -8.36 1.95
N VAL A 282 -18.38 -9.67 1.83
CA VAL A 282 -19.61 -10.27 2.38
C VAL A 282 -19.67 -10.06 3.89
N LYS A 283 -18.58 -10.33 4.61
CA LYS A 283 -18.52 -10.15 6.07
C LYS A 283 -18.80 -8.70 6.46
N GLU A 284 -18.22 -7.74 5.75
CA GLU A 284 -18.42 -6.32 6.04
C GLU A 284 -19.87 -5.86 5.80
N LEU A 285 -20.53 -6.35 4.75
CA LEU A 285 -21.97 -6.13 4.54
C LEU A 285 -22.81 -6.79 5.63
N VAL A 286 -22.43 -7.99 6.10
CA VAL A 286 -23.09 -8.67 7.22
C VAL A 286 -22.94 -7.89 8.53
N GLU A 287 -21.78 -7.29 8.79
CA GLU A 287 -21.56 -6.36 9.90
C GLU A 287 -22.47 -5.11 9.80
N GLY A 288 -22.83 -4.72 8.58
CA GLY A 288 -23.85 -3.73 8.25
C GLY A 288 -25.30 -4.20 8.41
N LYS A 289 -25.53 -5.35 9.05
CA LYS A 289 -26.84 -6.01 9.25
C LYS A 289 -27.51 -6.51 7.98
N ARG A 290 -26.73 -6.86 6.95
CA ARG A 290 -27.23 -7.69 5.85
C ARG A 290 -27.21 -9.15 6.27
N SER A 291 -28.20 -9.93 5.83
CA SER A 291 -28.07 -11.38 5.86
C SER A 291 -26.97 -11.83 4.88
N GLN A 292 -26.41 -13.01 5.10
CA GLN A 292 -25.46 -13.62 4.16
C GLN A 292 -26.00 -13.66 2.70
N SER A 293 -27.29 -13.97 2.54
CA SER A 293 -27.94 -14.01 1.22
C SER A 293 -28.10 -12.62 0.60
N GLN A 294 -28.44 -11.61 1.40
CA GLN A 294 -28.52 -10.22 0.95
C GLN A 294 -27.14 -9.71 0.53
N ALA A 295 -26.11 -9.90 1.36
CA ALA A 295 -24.74 -9.47 1.06
C ALA A 295 -24.23 -10.07 -0.26
N LYS A 296 -24.44 -11.37 -0.48
CA LYS A 296 -24.08 -12.04 -1.73
C LYS A 296 -24.84 -11.47 -2.92
N ARG A 297 -26.15 -11.22 -2.79
CA ARG A 297 -26.97 -10.63 -3.86
C ARG A 297 -26.49 -9.23 -4.25
N VAL A 298 -26.17 -8.37 -3.27
CA VAL A 298 -25.63 -7.03 -3.53
C VAL A 298 -24.33 -7.12 -4.33
N LEU A 299 -23.40 -8.00 -3.94
CA LEU A 299 -22.11 -8.16 -4.63
C LEU A 299 -22.23 -8.82 -6.02
N GLN A 300 -23.22 -9.69 -6.21
CA GLN A 300 -23.55 -10.26 -7.52
C GLN A 300 -24.08 -9.19 -8.48
N GLU A 301 -24.99 -8.34 -8.02
CA GLU A 301 -25.50 -7.22 -8.80
C GLU A 301 -24.37 -6.25 -9.16
N LEU A 302 -23.51 -5.90 -8.19
CA LEU A 302 -22.33 -5.07 -8.42
C LEU A 302 -21.40 -5.67 -9.48
N SER A 303 -21.16 -6.98 -9.39
CA SER A 303 -20.36 -7.69 -10.39
C SER A 303 -21.01 -7.67 -11.77
N SER A 304 -22.33 -7.81 -11.85
CA SER A 304 -23.07 -7.76 -13.10
C SER A 304 -22.94 -6.40 -13.79
N VAL A 305 -23.14 -5.30 -13.06
CA VAL A 305 -23.09 -3.95 -13.62
C VAL A 305 -21.68 -3.54 -14.03
N CYS A 306 -20.66 -3.90 -13.25
CA CYS A 306 -19.27 -3.65 -13.62
C CYS A 306 -18.85 -4.43 -14.89
N ARG A 307 -19.34 -5.67 -15.06
CA ARG A 307 -19.08 -6.42 -16.30
C ARG A 307 -19.77 -5.78 -17.50
N ALA A 308 -21.01 -5.34 -17.35
CA ALA A 308 -21.71 -4.63 -18.42
C ALA A 308 -20.95 -3.34 -18.83
N ALA A 309 -20.45 -2.58 -17.86
CA ALA A 309 -19.60 -1.42 -18.10
C ALA A 309 -18.30 -1.79 -18.84
N SER A 310 -17.63 -2.87 -18.43
CA SER A 310 -16.41 -3.39 -19.08
C SER A 310 -16.66 -3.72 -20.56
N VAL A 311 -17.76 -4.42 -20.87
CA VAL A 311 -18.14 -4.78 -22.25
C VAL A 311 -18.48 -3.53 -23.08
N GLU A 312 -19.21 -2.57 -22.51
CA GLU A 312 -19.54 -1.31 -23.18
C GLU A 312 -18.27 -0.53 -23.57
N LEU A 313 -17.33 -0.41 -22.63
CA LEU A 313 -16.05 0.27 -22.85
C LEU A 313 -15.20 -0.45 -23.89
N GLU A 314 -15.19 -1.78 -23.89
CA GLU A 314 -14.49 -2.57 -24.88
C GLU A 314 -15.02 -2.30 -26.30
N VAL A 315 -16.35 -2.32 -26.49
CA VAL A 315 -17.00 -2.02 -27.77
C VAL A 315 -16.70 -0.58 -28.20
N MET A 316 -16.77 0.37 -27.28
CA MET A 316 -16.49 1.78 -27.55
C MET A 316 -15.03 1.99 -27.96
N LEU A 317 -14.09 1.34 -27.26
CA LEU A 317 -12.66 1.42 -27.57
C LEU A 317 -12.39 0.88 -28.99
N GLN A 318 -12.96 -0.27 -29.36
CA GLN A 318 -12.83 -0.83 -30.71
C GLN A 318 -13.35 0.12 -31.79
N ALA A 319 -14.45 0.83 -31.53
CA ALA A 319 -15.04 1.78 -32.47
C ALA A 319 -14.22 3.08 -32.62
N GLU A 320 -13.58 3.54 -31.54
CA GLU A 320 -12.89 4.83 -31.50
C GLU A 320 -11.40 4.74 -31.90
N LEU A 321 -10.75 3.59 -31.71
CA LEU A 321 -9.34 3.37 -32.06
C LEU A 321 -8.98 3.75 -33.52
N PRO A 322 -9.76 3.36 -34.55
CA PRO A 322 -9.47 3.77 -35.94
C PRO A 322 -9.56 5.28 -36.17
N GLY A 323 -10.36 5.98 -35.33
CA GLY A 323 -10.63 7.41 -35.42
C GLY A 323 -9.76 8.27 -34.51
N LEU A 324 -8.67 7.75 -33.95
CA LEU A 324 -7.89 8.40 -32.88
C LEU A 324 -7.42 9.82 -33.22
N GLN A 325 -7.14 10.11 -34.49
CA GLN A 325 -6.73 11.44 -34.97
C GLN A 325 -7.85 12.49 -34.95
N SER A 326 -9.11 12.07 -34.85
CA SER A 326 -10.27 12.96 -34.72
C SER A 326 -10.49 13.48 -33.30
N HIS A 327 -9.84 12.87 -32.30
CA HIS A 327 -9.92 13.31 -30.90
C HIS A 327 -9.10 14.58 -30.70
N VAL A 328 -9.77 15.72 -30.54
CA VAL A 328 -9.12 17.01 -30.36
C VAL A 328 -9.06 17.34 -28.87
N VAL A 329 -7.83 17.44 -28.34
CA VAL A 329 -7.56 18.01 -27.01
C VAL A 329 -6.87 19.35 -27.20
N VAL A 330 -7.45 20.39 -26.61
CA VAL A 330 -6.96 21.77 -26.64
C VAL A 330 -6.34 22.10 -25.30
N LEU A 331 -5.11 22.60 -25.32
CA LEU A 331 -4.49 23.17 -24.14
C LEU A 331 -4.86 24.65 -24.02
N GLU A 332 -5.28 25.06 -22.83
CA GLU A 332 -5.63 26.44 -22.52
C GLU A 332 -4.81 26.92 -21.32
N GLU A 333 -4.30 28.14 -21.40
CA GLU A 333 -3.58 28.83 -20.32
C GLU A 333 -4.54 29.74 -19.57
N GLU A 334 -4.40 29.80 -18.25
CA GLU A 334 -5.11 30.75 -17.41
C GLU A 334 -4.47 32.14 -17.55
N VAL A 335 -5.26 33.13 -17.95
CA VAL A 335 -4.79 34.49 -18.23
C VAL A 335 -5.75 35.54 -17.66
N PRO A 336 -5.26 36.71 -17.22
CA PRO A 336 -6.13 37.82 -16.86
C PRO A 336 -6.96 38.29 -18.06
N THR A 337 -8.26 38.46 -17.84
CA THR A 337 -9.18 39.04 -18.81
C THR A 337 -9.10 40.57 -18.80
N PRO A 338 -9.58 41.28 -19.84
CA PRO A 338 -9.64 42.74 -19.85
C PRO A 338 -10.44 43.36 -18.68
N LYS A 339 -11.26 42.57 -17.98
CA LYS A 339 -12.06 42.98 -16.82
C LYS A 339 -11.34 42.77 -15.48
N GLY A 340 -10.15 42.18 -15.48
CA GLY A 340 -9.39 41.85 -14.27
C GLY A 340 -9.68 40.46 -13.68
N ASP A 341 -10.72 39.76 -14.14
CA ASP A 341 -11.00 38.36 -13.77
C ASP A 341 -10.08 37.38 -14.51
N MET A 342 -9.90 36.16 -14.00
CA MET A 342 -9.15 35.11 -14.72
C MET A 342 -10.01 34.44 -15.79
N GLY A 343 -9.42 34.12 -16.94
CA GLY A 343 -10.05 33.44 -18.06
C GLY A 343 -9.11 32.44 -18.72
N TRP A 344 -9.66 31.63 -19.63
CA TRP A 344 -8.91 30.57 -20.32
C TRP A 344 -8.71 30.93 -21.77
N ARG A 345 -7.45 30.90 -22.23
CA ARG A 345 -7.08 31.19 -23.60
C ARG A 345 -6.42 29.98 -24.25
N PRO A 346 -6.91 29.49 -25.40
CA PRO A 346 -6.23 28.45 -26.16
C PRO A 346 -4.79 28.82 -26.47
N VAL A 347 -3.87 27.92 -26.17
CA VAL A 347 -2.47 28.04 -26.56
C VAL A 347 -2.41 27.75 -28.06
N THR A 348 -2.40 28.79 -28.88
CA THR A 348 -2.40 28.69 -30.36
C THR A 348 -1.05 29.09 -30.92
N GLY A 349 -0.51 28.27 -31.83
CA GLY A 349 0.64 28.63 -32.65
C GLY A 349 0.90 27.59 -33.73
N LYS A 350 0.81 28.01 -35.01
CA LYS A 350 1.46 27.27 -36.10
C LYS A 350 2.97 27.35 -35.86
N GLY A 351 3.58 26.27 -35.36
CA GLY A 351 5.00 26.27 -35.02
C GLY A 351 5.32 27.05 -33.74
N ALA A 352 4.53 26.87 -32.68
CA ALA A 352 4.95 27.27 -31.33
C ALA A 352 6.21 26.46 -30.93
N ARG A 353 7.39 26.91 -31.37
CA ARG A 353 8.62 26.71 -30.59
C ARG A 353 8.26 27.19 -29.20
N VAL A 354 8.20 26.28 -28.24
CA VAL A 354 7.89 26.60 -26.84
C VAL A 354 8.98 27.59 -26.35
N PRO A 355 8.70 28.89 -26.07
CA PRO A 355 9.26 29.41 -24.83
C PRO A 355 8.59 28.57 -23.74
N GLY A 356 9.38 27.91 -22.89
CA GLY A 356 8.89 26.99 -21.85
C GLY A 356 7.55 27.44 -21.27
N PRO A 357 6.54 26.56 -21.11
CA PRO A 357 5.33 26.93 -20.38
C PRO A 357 5.76 27.69 -19.13
N ASN A 358 5.14 28.84 -18.86
CA ASN A 358 5.47 29.56 -17.64
C ASN A 358 5.20 28.59 -16.48
N PRO A 359 6.22 28.14 -15.74
CA PRO A 359 6.01 27.13 -14.70
C PRO A 359 5.08 27.65 -13.61
N ASN A 360 4.94 28.98 -13.51
CA ASN A 360 4.07 29.68 -12.58
C ASN A 360 2.65 29.96 -13.13
N SER A 361 2.33 29.51 -14.36
CA SER A 361 0.98 29.59 -14.92
C SER A 361 0.19 28.30 -14.62
N SER A 362 -1.14 28.43 -14.55
CA SER A 362 -2.07 27.31 -14.57
C SER A 362 -2.52 27.01 -15.98
N TYR A 363 -2.69 25.73 -16.29
CA TYR A 363 -3.19 25.25 -17.58
C TYR A 363 -4.39 24.31 -17.38
N ARG A 364 -5.16 24.11 -18.44
CA ARG A 364 -6.12 23.00 -18.52
C ARG A 364 -6.11 22.33 -19.88
N LEU A 365 -6.32 21.03 -19.91
CA LEU A 365 -6.56 20.27 -21.13
C LEU A 365 -8.06 20.11 -21.29
N ARG A 366 -8.63 20.63 -22.38
CA ARG A 366 -10.06 20.54 -22.72
C ARG A 366 -10.26 19.61 -23.91
N TYR A 367 -11.10 18.59 -23.76
CA TYR A 367 -11.50 17.72 -24.85
C TYR A 367 -12.66 18.32 -25.64
N VAL A 368 -12.52 18.32 -26.98
CA VAL A 368 -13.51 18.82 -27.93
C VAL A 368 -13.97 17.66 -28.82
N PRO A 369 -15.23 17.23 -28.73
CA PRO A 369 -15.77 16.16 -29.56
C PRO A 369 -15.74 16.53 -31.06
N ALA A 370 -15.37 15.59 -31.93
CA ALA A 370 -15.21 15.80 -33.38
C ALA A 370 -16.51 16.17 -34.15
N SER A 371 -17.68 16.07 -33.51
CA SER A 371 -18.98 16.35 -34.14
C SER A 371 -20.01 16.80 -33.10
N ALA A 372 -20.28 18.11 -33.07
CA ALA A 372 -21.40 18.71 -32.32
C ALA A 372 -22.79 18.42 -32.94
N GLY A 373 -22.87 17.53 -33.94
CA GLY A 373 -24.11 17.10 -34.58
C GLY A 373 -24.34 15.62 -34.33
N GLN A 374 -25.42 15.30 -33.61
CA GLN A 374 -25.91 13.93 -33.36
C GLN A 374 -25.04 13.05 -32.45
N THR A 375 -24.99 13.39 -31.16
CA THR A 375 -25.25 12.44 -30.05
C THR A 375 -25.45 13.26 -28.78
N SER A 376 -26.66 13.25 -28.23
CA SER A 376 -26.97 13.80 -26.92
C SER A 376 -26.19 12.98 -25.86
N GLY A 377 -25.02 13.46 -25.43
CA GLY A 377 -24.27 12.80 -24.36
C GLY A 377 -22.78 13.15 -24.25
N ARG A 378 -22.10 13.57 -25.33
CA ARG A 378 -20.67 13.90 -25.27
C ARG A 378 -20.46 15.28 -24.62
N ARG A 379 -20.16 15.30 -23.31
CA ARG A 379 -19.82 16.54 -22.58
C ARG A 379 -18.40 16.99 -22.92
N GLU A 380 -18.22 18.31 -23.01
CA GLU A 380 -16.90 18.91 -22.83
C GLU A 380 -16.39 18.57 -21.43
N ALA A 381 -15.15 18.13 -21.33
CA ALA A 381 -14.47 17.89 -20.07
C ALA A 381 -13.11 18.59 -20.10
N SER A 382 -12.69 19.10 -18.95
CA SER A 382 -11.40 19.75 -18.81
C SER A 382 -10.72 19.37 -17.50
N PHE A 383 -9.41 19.14 -17.56
CA PHE A 383 -8.59 18.81 -16.39
C PHE A 383 -7.51 19.86 -16.21
N ALA A 384 -7.37 20.36 -14.97
CA ALA A 384 -6.37 21.34 -14.60
C ALA A 384 -4.98 20.70 -14.44
N ILE A 385 -3.94 21.44 -14.80
CA ILE A 385 -2.54 21.07 -14.60
C ILE A 385 -1.65 22.31 -14.39
N THR A 386 -0.70 22.28 -13.45
CA THR A 386 0.27 23.37 -13.28
C THR A 386 1.31 23.38 -14.40
N GLY A 387 1.88 24.54 -14.71
CA GLY A 387 2.95 24.66 -15.71
C GLY A 387 4.15 23.76 -15.39
N ALA A 388 4.53 23.65 -14.12
CA ALA A 388 5.58 22.73 -13.67
C ALA A 388 5.26 21.26 -13.97
N HIS A 389 4.03 20.80 -13.70
CA HIS A 389 3.63 19.41 -13.99
C HIS A 389 3.45 19.14 -15.49
N LEU A 390 3.00 20.13 -16.25
CA LEU A 390 2.92 20.04 -17.70
C LEU A 390 4.32 19.87 -18.32
N HIS A 391 5.31 20.64 -17.85
CA HIS A 391 6.70 20.48 -18.27
C HIS A 391 7.30 19.13 -17.84
N LYS A 392 7.03 18.70 -16.60
CA LYS A 392 7.47 17.40 -16.06
C LYS A 392 6.96 16.24 -16.92
N THR A 393 5.66 16.22 -17.22
CA THR A 393 5.03 15.15 -18.02
C THR A 393 5.48 15.20 -19.47
N TRP A 394 5.73 16.38 -20.04
CA TRP A 394 6.35 16.50 -21.36
C TRP A 394 7.76 15.92 -21.40
N SER A 395 8.59 16.27 -20.42
CA SER A 395 9.96 15.74 -20.33
C SER A 395 9.98 14.23 -20.18
N ALA A 396 9.02 13.67 -19.42
CA ALA A 396 8.84 12.22 -19.30
C ALA A 396 8.40 11.59 -20.63
N TYR A 397 7.46 12.23 -21.33
CA TYR A 397 6.97 11.79 -22.63
C TYR A 397 8.08 11.68 -23.68
N CYS A 398 8.90 12.73 -23.82
CA CYS A 398 10.01 12.75 -24.78
C CYS A 398 11.03 11.62 -24.52
N ARG A 399 11.34 11.36 -23.24
CA ARG A 399 12.23 10.25 -22.86
C ARG A 399 11.68 8.87 -23.25
N CYS A 400 10.38 8.67 -23.14
CA CYS A 400 9.75 7.37 -23.36
C CYS A 400 9.41 7.10 -24.83
N VAL A 401 8.96 8.09 -25.57
CA VAL A 401 8.45 7.92 -26.95
C VAL A 401 9.55 8.15 -28.01
N GLY A 402 10.68 8.75 -27.61
CA GLY A 402 11.79 9.03 -28.51
C GLY A 402 11.51 10.25 -29.38
N GLY A 403 12.06 11.39 -28.98
CA GLY A 403 12.01 12.62 -29.78
C GLY A 403 12.24 13.87 -28.95
N ASP A 404 13.20 14.68 -29.38
CA ASP A 404 13.46 16.03 -28.82
C ASP A 404 12.65 17.08 -29.58
N SER A 405 11.32 16.89 -29.66
CA SER A 405 10.46 17.90 -30.25
C SER A 405 10.44 19.14 -29.33
N PRO A 406 10.68 20.35 -29.84
CA PRO A 406 10.47 21.58 -29.07
C PRO A 406 8.98 21.98 -29.03
N VAL A 407 8.08 21.13 -29.54
CA VAL A 407 6.64 21.39 -29.68
C VAL A 407 5.84 20.23 -29.10
N TRP A 408 4.89 20.54 -28.23
CA TRP A 408 3.88 19.57 -27.79
C TRP A 408 3.10 19.03 -28.99
N ASP A 409 3.19 17.72 -29.20
CA ASP A 409 2.41 17.09 -30.25
C ASP A 409 0.98 16.74 -29.78
N ARG A 410 0.13 16.41 -30.75
CA ARG A 410 -1.26 16.03 -30.49
C ARG A 410 -1.38 14.74 -29.67
N ASN A 411 -0.44 13.80 -29.82
CA ASN A 411 -0.47 12.53 -29.10
C ASN A 411 -0.16 12.73 -27.62
N PHE A 412 0.79 13.60 -27.27
CA PHE A 412 1.10 13.98 -25.90
C PHE A 412 -0.12 14.56 -25.20
N LEU A 413 -0.77 15.58 -25.78
CA LEU A 413 -1.95 16.19 -25.17
C LEU A 413 -3.10 15.18 -25.00
N ARG A 414 -3.31 14.31 -26.00
CA ARG A 414 -4.30 13.23 -25.93
C ARG A 414 -3.99 12.25 -24.79
N ARG A 415 -2.76 11.75 -24.71
CA ARG A 415 -2.33 10.77 -23.70
C ARG A 415 -2.32 11.38 -22.30
N LEU A 416 -1.87 12.63 -22.15
CA LEU A 416 -1.92 13.34 -20.87
C LEU A 416 -3.37 13.58 -20.41
N PHE A 417 -4.29 13.89 -21.33
CA PHE A 417 -5.71 13.96 -21.02
C PHE A 417 -6.23 12.62 -20.48
N CYS A 418 -5.89 11.50 -21.12
CA CYS A 418 -6.25 10.17 -20.64
C CYS A 418 -5.66 9.86 -19.26
N VAL A 419 -4.40 10.22 -18.98
CA VAL A 419 -3.78 10.09 -17.64
C VAL A 419 -4.60 10.88 -16.60
N LEU A 420 -4.87 12.17 -16.86
CA LEU A 420 -5.62 13.01 -15.93
C LEU A 420 -7.03 12.46 -15.69
N SER A 421 -7.73 12.07 -16.75
CA SER A 421 -9.05 11.45 -16.67
C SER A 421 -9.02 10.13 -15.90
N ARG A 422 -7.99 9.30 -16.11
CA ARG A 422 -7.84 8.00 -15.45
C ARG A 422 -7.63 8.16 -13.96
N TYR A 423 -6.73 9.06 -13.56
CA TYR A 423 -6.47 9.29 -12.14
C TYR A 423 -7.66 9.97 -11.47
N GLU A 424 -8.39 10.87 -12.15
CA GLU A 424 -9.66 11.38 -11.64
C GLU A 424 -10.72 10.28 -11.50
N THR A 425 -10.73 9.29 -12.39
CA THR A 425 -11.62 8.11 -12.26
C THR A 425 -11.28 7.29 -11.02
N LEU A 426 -9.99 7.05 -10.78
CA LEU A 426 -9.52 6.21 -9.67
C LEU A 426 -9.63 6.91 -8.31
N SER A 427 -9.27 8.20 -8.24
CA SER A 427 -9.23 8.93 -6.98
C SER A 427 -10.47 9.79 -6.70
N ALA A 428 -11.33 10.01 -7.71
CA ALA A 428 -12.32 11.09 -7.68
C ALA A 428 -11.66 12.40 -7.20
N THR A 429 -12.29 13.09 -6.25
CA THR A 429 -11.76 14.29 -5.57
C THR A 429 -10.94 13.97 -4.31
N SER A 430 -10.61 12.70 -4.05
CA SER A 430 -9.83 12.34 -2.85
C SER A 430 -8.37 12.74 -3.02
N ASP A 431 -7.87 13.50 -2.06
CA ASP A 431 -6.45 13.87 -1.94
C ASP A 431 -5.60 12.77 -1.27
N GLY A 432 -6.20 11.64 -0.89
CA GLY A 432 -5.75 10.85 0.26
C GLY A 432 -5.54 9.36 0.08
N TYR A 433 -5.47 8.82 -1.15
CA TYR A 433 -5.11 7.40 -1.32
C TYR A 433 -3.62 7.13 -1.05
N GLN A 434 -2.77 8.09 -1.40
CA GLN A 434 -1.32 8.07 -1.19
C GLN A 434 -0.78 9.50 -1.33
N MET A 435 0.14 9.91 -0.46
CA MET A 435 0.91 11.14 -0.61
C MET A 435 2.36 10.79 -0.93
N ALA A 436 3.01 11.54 -1.81
CA ALA A 436 4.39 11.26 -2.18
C ALA A 436 5.36 11.69 -1.06
N PHE A 437 6.45 10.93 -0.89
CA PHE A 437 7.52 11.31 0.03
C PHE A 437 8.17 12.62 -0.44
N PRO A 438 8.70 13.48 0.46
CA PRO A 438 9.21 14.78 0.06
C PRO A 438 10.47 14.62 -0.79
N ALA A 439 10.79 15.62 -1.64
CA ALA A 439 11.94 15.51 -2.55
C ALA A 439 13.27 15.37 -1.80
N SER A 440 13.39 15.98 -0.62
CA SER A 440 14.53 15.77 0.26
C SER A 440 14.65 14.33 0.72
N GLY A 441 13.53 13.70 1.07
CA GLY A 441 13.45 12.27 1.36
C GLY A 441 13.96 11.42 0.21
N PHE A 442 13.51 11.67 -1.01
CA PHE A 442 14.06 11.01 -2.20
C PHE A 442 15.55 11.27 -2.39
N ARG A 443 16.03 12.52 -2.25
CA ARG A 443 17.46 12.85 -2.32
C ARG A 443 18.28 12.04 -1.31
N LEU A 444 17.80 11.92 -0.08
CA LEU A 444 18.46 11.16 0.98
C LEU A 444 18.45 9.67 0.71
N LEU A 445 17.33 9.12 0.23
CA LEU A 445 17.25 7.70 -0.16
C LEU A 445 18.13 7.38 -1.38
N ARG A 446 18.24 8.30 -2.36
CA ARG A 446 19.20 8.17 -3.47
C ARG A 446 20.64 8.17 -2.97
N HIS A 447 20.98 9.00 -2.00
CA HIS A 447 22.32 9.00 -1.44
C HIS A 447 22.61 7.73 -0.63
N LEU A 448 21.64 7.30 0.19
CA LEU A 448 21.81 6.20 1.12
C LEU A 448 21.81 4.83 0.45
N VAL A 449 20.83 4.57 -0.42
CA VAL A 449 20.64 3.26 -1.05
C VAL A 449 20.50 3.32 -2.57
N SER A 450 20.81 4.46 -3.21
CA SER A 450 20.74 4.61 -4.67
C SER A 450 19.39 4.27 -5.29
N VAL A 451 18.28 4.60 -4.62
CA VAL A 451 16.94 4.39 -5.18
C VAL A 451 16.85 5.00 -6.58
N ASP A 452 16.36 4.23 -7.56
CA ASP A 452 16.17 4.69 -8.93
C ASP A 452 14.76 4.43 -9.50
N CYS A 453 13.92 3.70 -8.78
CA CYS A 453 12.55 3.38 -9.19
C CYS A 453 11.55 3.43 -8.01
N GLU A 454 10.38 4.03 -8.23
CA GLU A 454 9.25 4.00 -7.28
C GLU A 454 8.33 2.81 -7.55
N CYS A 455 8.03 1.97 -6.55
CA CYS A 455 7.16 0.80 -6.70
C CYS A 455 5.68 1.18 -6.81
N PHE A 456 5.27 2.35 -6.34
CA PHE A 456 3.88 2.80 -6.36
C PHE A 456 3.82 4.29 -6.64
N ALA A 457 3.61 4.66 -7.92
CA ALA A 457 3.47 6.04 -8.32
C ALA A 457 2.53 6.20 -9.53
N SER A 458 2.58 7.38 -10.13
CA SER A 458 1.88 7.82 -11.31
C SER A 458 2.73 8.86 -12.04
N PRO A 459 2.44 9.14 -13.33
CA PRO A 459 3.07 10.28 -14.02
C PRO A 459 2.89 11.61 -13.26
N LEU A 460 1.80 11.74 -12.51
CA LEU A 460 1.40 12.94 -11.79
C LEU A 460 2.17 13.13 -10.47
N ASN A 461 2.53 12.06 -9.77
CA ASN A 461 3.17 12.13 -8.45
C ASN A 461 4.61 11.61 -8.36
N CYS A 462 5.13 10.92 -9.39
CA CYS A 462 6.47 10.36 -9.35
C CYS A 462 7.55 11.43 -9.13
N THR A 463 8.58 11.09 -8.39
CA THR A 463 9.80 11.89 -8.23
C THR A 463 10.92 11.37 -9.14
N LEU A 464 10.95 10.06 -9.39
CA LEU A 464 11.94 9.38 -10.20
C LEU A 464 11.43 9.16 -11.63
N SER A 465 12.35 8.90 -12.55
CA SER A 465 12.03 8.69 -13.96
C SER A 465 11.45 7.32 -14.27
N ARG A 466 11.69 6.35 -13.38
CA ARG A 466 11.18 4.98 -13.46
C ARG A 466 10.23 4.76 -12.30
N PHE A 467 9.06 4.21 -12.58
CA PHE A 467 8.10 3.89 -11.54
C PHE A 467 7.13 2.79 -11.98
N CYS A 468 6.55 2.05 -11.04
CA CYS A 468 5.40 1.21 -11.29
C CYS A 468 4.10 2.01 -11.04
N SER A 469 3.05 1.72 -11.80
CA SER A 469 1.74 2.35 -11.66
C SER A 469 0.58 1.39 -11.94
N VAL A 470 -0.62 1.78 -11.51
CA VAL A 470 -1.83 0.97 -11.69
C VAL A 470 -2.41 1.04 -13.11
N ALA A 471 -2.15 2.12 -13.86
CA ALA A 471 -2.76 2.38 -15.17
C ALA A 471 -1.71 2.33 -16.30
N TYR A 472 -1.11 1.15 -16.50
CA TYR A 472 -0.02 0.99 -17.47
C TYR A 472 -0.39 1.42 -18.91
N ASP A 473 -1.64 1.20 -19.32
CA ASP A 473 -2.17 1.57 -20.64
C ASP A 473 -2.02 3.08 -20.94
N THR A 474 -2.18 3.94 -19.93
CA THR A 474 -1.96 5.38 -20.06
C THR A 474 -0.54 5.80 -19.70
N ASP A 475 0.06 5.16 -18.69
CA ASP A 475 1.24 5.67 -18.01
C ASP A 475 2.56 5.21 -18.64
N LYS A 476 2.54 4.16 -19.47
CA LYS A 476 3.75 3.65 -20.17
C LYS A 476 4.46 4.72 -20.99
N PHE A 477 3.70 5.70 -21.50
CA PHE A 477 4.23 6.82 -22.27
C PHE A 477 4.93 7.89 -21.42
N PHE A 478 4.96 7.74 -20.10
CA PHE A 478 5.50 8.72 -19.16
C PHE A 478 6.47 8.09 -18.14
N GLY A 479 6.90 6.85 -18.33
CA GLY A 479 7.93 6.20 -17.52
C GLY A 479 7.43 5.08 -16.62
N SER A 480 6.16 4.67 -16.74
CA SER A 480 5.64 3.52 -16.00
C SER A 480 6.24 2.20 -16.51
N GLU A 481 6.66 1.35 -15.59
CA GLU A 481 7.08 -0.04 -15.79
C GLU A 481 5.94 -1.04 -15.57
N GLY A 482 4.72 -0.54 -15.32
CA GLY A 482 3.52 -1.33 -15.11
C GLY A 482 3.26 -1.65 -13.65
N ASN A 483 2.55 -2.75 -13.40
CA ASN A 483 2.11 -3.14 -12.08
C ASN A 483 3.26 -3.77 -11.27
N PHE A 484 3.60 -3.18 -10.13
CA PHE A 484 4.66 -3.68 -9.25
C PHE A 484 4.49 -5.15 -8.87
N PHE A 485 3.25 -5.62 -8.66
CA PHE A 485 2.97 -7.02 -8.30
C PHE A 485 3.20 -8.02 -9.43
N GLN A 486 3.50 -7.55 -10.63
CA GLN A 486 3.87 -8.34 -11.81
C GLN A 486 5.32 -8.11 -12.22
N SER A 487 6.06 -7.31 -11.45
CA SER A 487 7.47 -7.08 -11.72
C SER A 487 8.31 -8.31 -11.40
N GLU A 488 9.34 -8.55 -12.22
CA GLU A 488 10.29 -9.66 -12.10
C GLU A 488 11.73 -9.11 -12.01
N TYR A 489 11.91 -8.04 -11.26
CA TYR A 489 13.21 -7.40 -11.08
C TYR A 489 14.25 -8.39 -10.54
N GLN A 490 15.43 -8.41 -11.15
CA GLN A 490 16.53 -9.30 -10.74
C GLN A 490 17.58 -8.59 -9.87
N GLN A 491 17.59 -7.25 -9.90
CA GLN A 491 18.46 -6.37 -9.13
C GLN A 491 17.89 -4.94 -9.16
N GLY A 492 18.40 -4.06 -8.30
CA GLY A 492 18.04 -2.65 -8.25
C GLY A 492 17.73 -2.15 -6.84
N SER A 493 17.52 -0.84 -6.72
CA SER A 493 17.13 -0.22 -5.46
C SER A 493 15.88 0.62 -5.65
N PHE A 494 14.85 0.31 -4.87
CA PHE A 494 13.50 0.79 -5.10
C PHE A 494 12.97 1.54 -3.87
N GLU A 495 12.16 2.56 -4.08
CA GLU A 495 11.31 3.14 -3.03
C GLU A 495 9.94 2.52 -3.14
N ALA A 496 9.28 2.30 -2.00
CA ALA A 496 7.93 1.79 -1.97
C ALA A 496 7.10 2.49 -0.90
N ASN A 497 6.18 3.32 -1.37
CA ASN A 497 5.16 3.98 -0.57
C ASN A 497 3.78 3.57 -1.11
N PRO A 498 3.23 2.42 -0.71
CA PRO A 498 1.97 1.92 -1.26
C PRO A 498 0.77 2.79 -0.84
N PRO A 499 -0.36 2.75 -1.56
CA PRO A 499 -1.63 3.23 -1.04
C PRO A 499 -1.90 2.64 0.35
N PHE A 500 -2.46 3.45 1.26
CA PHE A 500 -2.68 3.05 2.66
C PHE A 500 -3.92 2.15 2.80
N VAL A 501 -3.81 0.97 2.21
CA VAL A 501 -4.79 -0.11 2.19
C VAL A 501 -4.05 -1.36 2.63
N GLU A 502 -4.46 -1.93 3.76
CA GLU A 502 -3.73 -3.02 4.41
C GLU A 502 -3.49 -4.21 3.46
N GLU A 503 -4.48 -4.59 2.66
CA GLU A 503 -4.34 -5.68 1.69
C GLU A 503 -3.30 -5.39 0.60
N VAL A 504 -3.09 -4.12 0.24
CA VAL A 504 -2.06 -3.71 -0.72
C VAL A 504 -0.69 -3.77 -0.06
N MET A 505 -0.57 -3.30 1.18
CA MET A 505 0.67 -3.33 1.96
C MET A 505 1.11 -4.77 2.28
N GLU A 506 0.17 -5.64 2.68
CA GLU A 506 0.44 -7.06 2.92
C GLU A 506 1.04 -7.72 1.67
N ARG A 507 0.37 -7.57 0.52
CA ARG A 507 0.84 -8.12 -0.75
C ARG A 507 2.18 -7.52 -1.20
N MET A 508 2.41 -6.24 -0.93
CA MET A 508 3.68 -5.57 -1.26
C MET A 508 4.84 -6.25 -0.55
N VAL A 509 4.69 -6.50 0.75
CA VAL A 509 5.74 -7.12 1.56
C VAL A 509 6.00 -8.55 1.09
N ASP A 510 4.95 -9.31 0.77
CA ASP A 510 5.08 -10.66 0.22
C ASP A 510 5.82 -10.66 -1.13
N HIS A 511 5.49 -9.71 -2.03
CA HIS A 511 6.15 -9.57 -3.33
C HIS A 511 7.61 -9.16 -3.18
N MET A 512 7.92 -8.18 -2.32
CA MET A 512 9.31 -7.79 -2.03
C MET A 512 10.11 -8.96 -1.45
N HIS A 513 9.55 -9.71 -0.50
CA HIS A 513 10.20 -10.90 0.03
C HIS A 513 10.41 -11.97 -1.04
N HIS A 514 9.52 -12.09 -2.03
CA HIS A 514 9.71 -12.96 -3.19
C HIS A 514 10.88 -12.49 -4.06
N LEU A 515 10.90 -11.21 -4.45
CA LEU A 515 11.97 -10.62 -5.25
C LEU A 515 13.32 -10.71 -4.53
N LEU A 516 13.42 -10.31 -3.25
CA LEU A 516 14.65 -10.36 -2.44
C LEU A 516 15.24 -11.77 -2.35
N ARG A 517 14.40 -12.81 -2.37
CA ARG A 517 14.86 -14.22 -2.35
C ARG A 517 15.35 -14.73 -3.70
N ARG A 518 14.83 -14.19 -4.80
CA ARG A 518 15.04 -14.71 -6.16
C ARG A 518 16.00 -13.86 -6.99
N ALA A 519 16.21 -12.61 -6.58
CA ALA A 519 17.15 -11.69 -7.18
C ALA A 519 18.48 -12.39 -7.46
N THR A 520 19.03 -12.17 -8.65
CA THR A 520 20.36 -12.65 -9.06
C THR A 520 21.43 -11.57 -8.89
N GLY A 521 21.08 -10.42 -8.31
CA GLY A 521 22.01 -9.32 -7.98
C GLY A 521 21.56 -8.49 -6.77
N PRO A 522 22.27 -7.37 -6.49
CA PRO A 522 21.96 -6.47 -5.38
C PRO A 522 20.52 -5.98 -5.44
N MET A 523 19.77 -6.15 -4.35
CA MET A 523 18.38 -5.73 -4.28
C MET A 523 18.06 -5.04 -2.96
N SER A 524 17.42 -3.88 -3.05
CA SER A 524 17.08 -3.02 -1.92
C SER A 524 15.70 -2.39 -2.08
N PHE A 525 14.92 -2.34 -1.01
CA PHE A 525 13.65 -1.62 -0.93
C PHE A 525 13.66 -0.66 0.26
N ALA A 526 13.48 0.63 0.00
CA ALA A 526 13.16 1.64 1.00
C ALA A 526 11.63 1.74 1.12
N VAL A 527 11.07 1.15 2.17
CA VAL A 527 9.62 0.99 2.35
C VAL A 527 9.10 2.04 3.33
N ILE A 528 8.13 2.85 2.90
CA ILE A 528 7.56 3.97 3.63
C ILE A 528 6.07 3.70 3.82
N VAL A 529 5.66 3.43 5.05
CA VAL A 529 4.28 3.02 5.37
C VAL A 529 3.77 3.78 6.60
N PRO A 530 2.45 3.96 6.75
CA PRO A 530 1.90 4.60 7.93
C PRO A 530 2.24 3.77 9.18
N GLY A 531 2.38 4.44 10.30
CA GLY A 531 2.74 3.88 11.59
C GLY A 531 1.59 3.10 12.24
N TRP A 532 0.98 2.18 11.50
CA TRP A 532 -0.07 1.27 11.97
C TRP A 532 0.59 0.09 12.67
N ASP A 533 0.79 0.24 13.98
CA ASP A 533 1.50 -0.72 14.83
C ASP A 533 0.60 -1.63 15.66
N ASP A 534 -0.68 -1.74 15.30
CA ASP A 534 -1.59 -2.66 15.96
C ASP A 534 -1.23 -4.11 15.65
N ASP A 535 -1.40 -5.00 16.63
CA ASP A 535 -1.12 -6.43 16.49
C ASP A 535 -1.96 -7.12 15.40
N GLY A 536 -3.03 -6.45 14.92
CA GLY A 536 -3.88 -6.90 13.81
C GLY A 536 -3.37 -6.53 12.42
N CYS A 537 -2.39 -5.63 12.31
CA CYS A 537 -1.79 -5.17 11.05
C CYS A 537 -0.77 -6.19 10.53
N VAL A 538 -1.20 -7.05 9.62
CA VAL A 538 -0.40 -8.15 9.07
C VAL A 538 0.81 -7.62 8.29
N SER A 539 0.63 -6.56 7.53
CA SER A 539 1.69 -5.92 6.74
C SER A 539 2.82 -5.43 7.63
N TYR A 540 2.50 -4.75 8.73
CA TYR A 540 3.47 -4.30 9.73
C TYR A 540 4.19 -5.47 10.39
N GLN A 541 3.47 -6.51 10.81
CA GLN A 541 4.10 -7.69 11.42
C GLN A 541 5.04 -8.41 10.44
N ASN A 542 4.68 -8.50 9.16
CA ASN A 542 5.53 -9.11 8.14
C ASN A 542 6.82 -8.31 7.91
N MET A 543 6.76 -6.98 7.87
CA MET A 543 7.95 -6.13 7.75
C MET A 543 8.82 -6.15 9.01
N LYS A 544 8.20 -6.01 10.18
CA LYS A 544 8.88 -6.03 11.48
C LYS A 544 9.59 -7.36 11.76
N ASN A 545 9.07 -8.47 11.25
CA ASN A 545 9.71 -9.78 11.39
C ASN A 545 10.56 -10.16 10.17
N SER A 546 10.78 -9.23 9.23
CA SER A 546 11.58 -9.49 8.03
C SER A 546 13.05 -9.69 8.38
N ARG A 547 13.62 -10.81 7.91
CA ARG A 547 15.06 -11.07 7.96
C ARG A 547 15.88 -10.18 7.03
N PHE A 548 15.21 -9.58 6.04
CA PHE A 548 15.83 -8.70 5.06
C PHE A 548 15.97 -7.28 5.57
N ALA A 549 15.32 -6.94 6.69
CA ALA A 549 15.47 -5.63 7.29
C ALA A 549 16.93 -5.37 7.69
N ARG A 550 17.38 -4.14 7.46
CA ARG A 550 18.72 -3.64 7.75
C ARG A 550 18.67 -2.38 8.63
N PRO A 551 19.69 -2.13 9.47
CA PRO A 551 21.00 -2.82 9.57
C PRO A 551 20.95 -4.23 10.18
N HIS A 552 19.89 -4.60 10.90
CA HIS A 552 19.69 -5.94 11.42
C HIS A 552 18.24 -6.38 11.25
N PRO A 553 17.94 -7.70 11.32
CA PRO A 553 16.58 -8.22 11.19
C PRO A 553 15.57 -7.48 12.06
N GLY A 554 14.42 -7.18 11.48
CA GLY A 554 13.32 -6.43 12.08
C GLY A 554 13.58 -4.95 12.40
N PHE A 555 14.69 -4.36 11.98
CA PHE A 555 14.92 -2.93 12.19
C PHE A 555 14.00 -2.06 11.34
N TYR A 556 13.50 -0.97 11.92
CA TYR A 556 12.82 0.11 11.23
C TYR A 556 13.00 1.42 11.98
N LEU A 557 12.92 2.52 11.24
CA LEU A 557 12.92 3.87 11.78
C LEU A 557 11.48 4.35 11.93
N THR A 558 11.17 5.03 13.04
CA THR A 558 9.87 5.70 13.21
C THR A 558 10.05 7.21 13.00
N LEU A 559 9.55 7.72 11.88
CA LEU A 559 9.40 9.15 11.65
C LEU A 559 8.15 9.62 12.42
N GLN A 560 8.36 10.45 13.43
CA GLN A 560 7.28 10.90 14.31
C GLN A 560 6.27 11.79 13.55
N LYS A 561 5.00 11.68 13.93
CA LYS A 561 3.93 12.55 13.47
C LYS A 561 4.32 14.03 13.59
N GLY A 562 4.12 14.80 12.53
CA GLY A 562 4.43 16.23 12.47
C GLY A 562 5.92 16.55 12.35
N MET A 563 6.80 15.55 12.39
CA MET A 563 8.26 15.71 12.31
C MET A 563 8.81 15.36 10.92
N HIS A 564 7.92 15.20 9.93
CA HIS A 564 8.25 15.00 8.53
C HIS A 564 7.04 15.43 7.69
N ASN A 565 7.29 15.73 6.41
CA ASN A 565 6.25 16.21 5.49
C ASN A 565 5.97 15.20 4.38
N TYR A 566 4.87 15.45 3.67
CA TYR A 566 4.43 14.72 2.50
C TYR A 566 3.97 15.69 1.41
N ARG A 567 4.14 15.30 0.15
CA ARG A 567 3.60 16.01 -1.00
C ARG A 567 2.17 15.55 -1.30
N PRO A 568 1.19 16.47 -1.37
CA PRO A 568 -0.19 16.10 -1.64
C PRO A 568 -0.37 15.36 -2.99
N GLY A 569 -1.25 14.34 -3.04
CA GLY A 569 -1.46 13.55 -4.25
C GLY A 569 -2.01 14.34 -5.45
N MET A 570 -2.68 15.47 -5.19
CA MET A 570 -3.24 16.36 -6.22
C MET A 570 -2.30 17.51 -6.61
N GLN A 571 -1.00 17.39 -6.35
CA GLN A 571 0.02 18.41 -6.68
C GLN A 571 0.07 18.84 -8.16
N HIS A 572 -0.51 18.05 -9.05
CA HIS A 572 -0.61 18.39 -10.47
C HIS A 572 -1.63 19.52 -10.74
N ARG A 573 -2.64 19.73 -9.89
CA ARG A 573 -3.73 20.71 -10.14
C ARG A 573 -3.39 22.13 -9.74
N GLN A 574 -2.61 22.26 -8.68
CA GLN A 574 -2.21 23.54 -8.10
C GLN A 574 -0.90 23.32 -7.36
N ASP A 575 -0.08 24.36 -7.27
CA ASP A 575 1.11 24.30 -6.43
C ASP A 575 0.64 24.23 -4.98
N VAL A 576 0.92 23.08 -4.34
CA VAL A 576 0.56 22.83 -2.95
C VAL A 576 1.86 22.66 -2.18
N GLU A 577 1.96 23.37 -1.07
CA GLU A 577 3.03 23.15 -0.12
C GLU A 577 2.98 21.73 0.45
N GLU A 578 4.15 21.24 0.85
CA GLU A 578 4.25 19.97 1.55
C GLU A 578 3.48 20.06 2.88
N LYS A 579 2.73 19.01 3.20
CA LYS A 579 1.90 18.94 4.41
C LYS A 579 2.63 18.16 5.50
N PRO A 580 2.58 18.59 6.77
CA PRO A 580 3.09 17.80 7.87
C PRO A 580 2.34 16.47 7.97
N SER A 581 3.04 15.42 8.37
CA SER A 581 2.47 14.09 8.53
C SER A 581 1.40 14.06 9.63
N ASN A 582 0.27 13.42 9.33
CA ASN A 582 -0.86 13.30 10.26
C ASN A 582 -0.77 12.07 11.18
N CYS A 583 0.18 11.18 10.93
CA CYS A 583 0.48 9.99 11.73
C CYS A 583 1.99 9.73 11.74
N ASN A 584 2.43 8.80 12.58
CA ASN A 584 3.79 8.28 12.48
C ASN A 584 3.97 7.58 11.12
N THR A 585 5.20 7.53 10.62
CA THR A 585 5.56 6.76 9.42
C THR A 585 6.69 5.82 9.79
N PHE A 586 6.61 4.57 9.34
CA PHE A 586 7.72 3.63 9.44
C PHE A 586 8.52 3.63 8.14
N LEU A 587 9.84 3.72 8.28
CA LEU A 587 10.80 3.53 7.19
C LEU A 587 11.56 2.22 7.45
N PHE A 588 11.40 1.26 6.56
CA PHE A 588 12.18 0.02 6.53
C PHE A 588 13.17 0.06 5.37
N ILE A 589 14.37 -0.46 5.59
CA ILE A 589 15.30 -0.80 4.50
C ILE A 589 15.36 -2.32 4.42
N LEU A 590 14.81 -2.91 3.36
CA LEU A 590 14.81 -4.35 3.12
C LEU A 590 15.81 -4.70 2.02
N GLN A 591 16.84 -5.48 2.34
CA GLN A 591 17.91 -5.83 1.39
C GLN A 591 18.22 -7.33 1.43
N ASN A 592 18.54 -7.89 0.27
CA ASN A 592 19.23 -9.18 0.21
C ASN A 592 20.71 -8.97 0.61
N ASP A 593 21.48 -10.04 0.71
CA ASP A 593 22.87 -9.92 1.19
C ASP A 593 23.72 -9.09 0.21
N TRP A 594 23.57 -9.29 -1.10
CA TRP A 594 24.24 -8.46 -2.12
C TRP A 594 23.83 -6.98 -2.07
N GLY A 595 22.57 -6.69 -1.78
CA GLY A 595 22.06 -5.33 -1.61
C GLY A 595 22.64 -4.66 -0.37
N ALA A 596 22.85 -5.43 0.70
CA ALA A 596 23.49 -4.94 1.93
C ALA A 596 24.99 -4.68 1.73
N ASP A 597 25.66 -5.48 0.90
CA ASP A 597 27.05 -5.24 0.50
C ASP A 597 27.18 -4.01 -0.41
N ALA A 598 26.26 -3.85 -1.38
CA ALA A 598 26.28 -2.73 -2.33
C ALA A 598 25.86 -1.40 -1.70
N TRP A 599 24.88 -1.44 -0.78
CA TRP A 599 24.29 -0.26 -0.13
C TRP A 599 24.22 -0.47 1.38
N PRO A 600 25.37 -0.47 2.07
CA PRO A 600 25.41 -0.70 3.50
C PRO A 600 24.69 0.42 4.24
N VAL A 601 23.73 0.03 5.08
CA VAL A 601 23.01 0.96 5.97
C VAL A 601 23.38 0.69 7.42
N SER A 602 23.47 1.76 8.21
CA SER A 602 23.77 1.71 9.64
C SER A 602 22.70 2.48 10.43
N THR A 603 22.66 2.25 11.74
CA THR A 603 21.81 3.06 12.64
C THR A 603 22.19 4.55 12.58
N THR A 604 23.47 4.86 12.41
CA THR A 604 23.98 6.23 12.28
C THR A 604 23.47 6.90 11.00
N SER A 605 23.60 6.24 9.85
CA SER A 605 23.17 6.82 8.57
C SER A 605 21.65 7.01 8.51
N LEU A 606 20.87 6.09 9.08
CA LEU A 606 19.42 6.23 9.20
C LEU A 606 19.01 7.33 10.19
N GLY A 607 19.74 7.49 11.29
CA GLY A 607 19.55 8.59 12.24
C GLY A 607 19.84 9.97 11.64
N GLN A 608 20.85 10.06 10.77
CA GLN A 608 21.14 11.29 10.01
C GLN A 608 20.01 11.64 9.03
N LEU A 609 19.53 10.64 8.28
CA LEU A 609 18.36 10.80 7.40
C LEU A 609 17.14 11.30 8.19
N GLN A 610 16.87 10.71 9.37
CA GLN A 610 15.80 11.16 10.25
C GLN A 610 15.98 12.63 10.62
N ALA A 611 17.15 13.00 11.16
CA ALA A 611 17.42 14.34 11.65
C ALA A 611 17.29 15.41 10.56
N GLU A 612 17.66 15.09 9.31
CA GLU A 612 17.54 16.00 8.18
C GLU A 612 16.07 16.25 7.79
N LEU A 613 15.25 15.20 7.73
CA LEU A 613 13.81 15.32 7.51
C LEU A 613 13.12 16.14 8.62
N GLU A 614 13.50 15.90 9.88
CA GLU A 614 12.97 16.64 11.04
C GLU A 614 13.41 18.12 11.05
N SER A 615 14.62 18.40 10.57
CA SER A 615 15.12 19.78 10.43
C SER A 615 14.31 20.53 9.37
N GLU A 616 14.07 19.92 8.21
CA GLU A 616 13.31 20.53 7.13
C GLU A 616 11.84 20.75 7.48
N ALA A 617 11.20 19.77 8.14
CA ALA A 617 9.84 19.93 8.63
C ALA A 617 9.71 21.12 9.58
N ARG A 618 10.69 21.32 10.47
CA ARG A 618 10.73 22.49 11.37
C ARG A 618 10.95 23.80 10.62
N MET A 619 11.82 23.82 9.61
CA MET A 619 12.04 25.02 8.79
C MET A 619 10.80 25.42 7.99
N LEU A 620 10.07 24.46 7.41
CA LEU A 620 8.83 24.73 6.70
C LEU A 620 7.73 25.21 7.64
N ALA A 621 7.57 24.58 8.81
CA ALA A 621 6.63 25.04 9.82
C ALA A 621 6.91 26.48 10.27
N ALA A 622 8.18 26.86 10.44
CA ALA A 622 8.59 28.20 10.83
C ALA A 622 8.38 29.27 9.74
N ARG A 623 8.30 28.90 8.46
CA ARG A 623 7.97 29.84 7.36
C ARG A 623 6.47 30.19 7.32
N ASN A 624 5.64 29.30 7.85
CA ASN A 624 4.18 29.39 7.79
C ASN A 624 3.55 29.99 9.07
N CYS A 625 4.37 30.32 10.07
CA CYS A 625 4.00 31.07 11.28
C CYS A 625 4.53 32.50 11.17
#